data_AF-A0A925NWM8-F1
#
_entry.id   AF-A0A925NWM8-F1
#
_cell.length_a   1.000
_cell.length_b   1.000
_cell.length_c   1.000
_cell.angle_alpha   90.00
_cell.angle_beta   90.00
_cell.angle_gamma   90.00
#
_symmetry.space_group_name_H-M   'P 1'
#
loop_
_entity.id
_entity.type
_entity.pdbx_description
1 polymer ?
#
loop_
_entity_poly.entity_id
_entity_poly.type
_entity_poly.pdbx_seq_one_letter_code
_entity_poly.pdbx_strand_id
1 'polypeptide(L)'
;MRNTRYILLFTLLITTLDLAAQSQPSPNEIKFVRQGVKRMIFDREQSIHLAGIEPKNIIGLPSMHPVSHYTSDTSNVFVREDKLPLTS
;
A
#
# COMPACT_ATOMS: atom_id res chain seq x y z
N MET A 1 4.95 -55.52 -0.51
CA MET A 1 3.97 -54.65 -1.22
C MET A 1 3.08 -53.79 -0.28
N ARG A 2 3.40 -53.63 1.02
CA ARG A 2 2.57 -52.84 1.96
C ARG A 2 2.74 -51.33 1.81
N ASN A 3 3.95 -50.88 1.48
CA ASN A 3 4.31 -49.46 1.42
C ASN A 3 3.76 -48.77 0.15
N THR A 4 3.58 -49.52 -0.94
CA THR A 4 3.04 -49.00 -2.22
C THR A 4 1.63 -48.45 -2.07
N ARG A 5 0.82 -49.05 -1.19
CA ARG A 5 -0.55 -48.57 -0.91
C ARG A 5 -0.55 -47.19 -0.23
N TYR A 6 0.36 -46.97 0.72
CA TYR A 6 0.48 -45.68 1.40
C TYR A 6 1.05 -44.60 0.48
N ILE A 7 1.97 -44.96 -0.41
CA ILE A 7 2.51 -44.05 -1.43
C ILE A 7 1.38 -43.61 -2.37
N LEU A 8 0.54 -44.54 -2.85
CA LEU A 8 -0.61 -44.22 -3.70
C LEU A 8 -1.68 -43.37 -2.98
N LEU A 9 -1.93 -43.63 -1.70
CA LEU A 9 -2.84 -42.81 -0.89
C LEU A 9 -2.30 -41.40 -0.68
N PHE A 10 -0.99 -41.28 -0.46
CA PHE A 10 -0.34 -39.98 -0.26
C PHE A 10 -0.30 -39.15 -1.55
N THR A 11 -0.03 -39.77 -2.70
CA THR A 11 -0.10 -39.07 -3.99
C THR A 11 -1.52 -38.64 -4.33
N LEU A 12 -2.53 -39.45 -4.02
CA LEU A 12 -3.94 -39.07 -4.19
C LEU A 12 -4.33 -37.89 -3.29
N LEU A 13 -3.82 -37.83 -2.06
CA LEU A 13 -4.10 -36.74 -1.13
C LEU A 13 -3.54 -35.41 -1.64
N ILE A 14 -2.29 -35.41 -2.12
CA ILE A 14 -1.62 -34.19 -2.63
C ILE A 14 -2.36 -33.62 -3.84
N THR A 15 -2.75 -34.46 -4.80
CA THR A 15 -3.42 -33.99 -6.03
C THR A 15 -4.79 -33.37 -5.77
N THR A 16 -5.47 -33.73 -4.68
CA THR A 16 -6.76 -33.12 -4.30
C THR A 16 -6.62 -31.74 -3.65
N LEU A 17 -5.47 -31.43 -3.05
CA LEU A 17 -5.24 -30.16 -2.34
C LEU A 17 -4.91 -29.00 -3.31
N ASP A 18 -4.20 -29.27 -4.39
CA ASP A 18 -3.79 -28.24 -5.36
C ASP A 18 -4.96 -27.66 -6.17
N LEU A 19 -6.05 -28.41 -6.33
CA LEU A 19 -7.19 -27.99 -7.15
C LEU A 19 -7.97 -26.81 -6.53
N ALA A 20 -7.98 -26.69 -5.20
CA ALA A 20 -8.67 -25.60 -4.52
C ALA A 20 -7.90 -24.26 -4.61
N ALA A 21 -6.57 -24.30 -4.76
CA ALA A 21 -5.71 -23.11 -4.76
C ALA A 21 -5.62 -22.41 -6.14
N GLN A 22 -6.04 -23.06 -7.22
CA GLN A 22 -5.96 -22.48 -8.58
C GLN A 22 -7.19 -21.67 -9.00
N SER A 23 -8.15 -21.44 -8.11
CA SER A 23 -9.32 -20.61 -8.41
C SER A 23 -9.03 -19.11 -8.22
N GLN A 24 -8.15 -18.55 -9.07
CA GLN A 24 -8.03 -17.10 -9.16
C GLN A 24 -9.35 -16.56 -9.71
N PRO A 25 -10.10 -15.73 -8.96
CA PRO A 25 -11.33 -15.16 -9.46
C PRO A 25 -11.02 -14.34 -10.71
N SER A 26 -11.89 -14.42 -11.71
CA SER A 26 -11.78 -13.52 -12.85
C SER A 26 -11.85 -12.08 -12.35
N PRO A 27 -11.22 -11.10 -13.04
CA PRO A 27 -11.23 -9.70 -12.59
C PRO A 27 -12.64 -9.15 -12.29
N ASN A 28 -13.66 -9.68 -12.96
CA ASN A 28 -15.07 -9.31 -12.80
C ASN A 28 -15.74 -9.93 -11.56
N GLU A 29 -15.13 -10.96 -10.95
CA GLU A 29 -15.61 -11.63 -9.74
C GLU A 29 -14.97 -11.07 -8.45
N ILE A 30 -14.04 -10.13 -8.58
CA ILE A 30 -13.40 -9.45 -7.45
C ILE A 30 -14.44 -8.55 -6.75
N LYS A 31 -14.89 -8.98 -5.57
CA LYS A 31 -15.79 -8.19 -4.73
C LYS A 31 -14.98 -7.16 -3.93
N PHE A 32 -14.98 -5.91 -4.39
CA PHE A 32 -14.46 -4.79 -3.61
C PHE A 32 -15.38 -4.50 -2.43
N VAL A 33 -15.08 -5.09 -1.27
CA VAL A 33 -15.73 -4.70 -0.01
C VAL A 33 -15.05 -3.44 0.52
N ARG A 34 -15.85 -2.48 1.02
CA ARG A 34 -15.30 -1.34 1.75
C ARG A 34 -14.71 -1.86 3.06
N GLN A 35 -13.39 -1.98 3.13
CA GLN A 35 -12.71 -2.13 4.41
C GLN A 35 -12.84 -0.81 5.17
N GLY A 36 -13.66 -0.80 6.22
CA GLY A 36 -13.76 0.34 7.11
C GLY A 36 -12.45 0.50 7.86
N VAL A 37 -11.62 1.46 7.45
CA VAL A 37 -10.40 1.79 8.18
C VAL A 37 -10.82 2.48 9.48
N LYS A 38 -10.50 1.90 10.64
CA LYS A 38 -10.69 2.57 11.93
C LYS A 38 -9.78 3.79 11.96
N ARG A 39 -10.35 5.00 12.02
CA ARG A 39 -9.56 6.21 12.29
C ARG A 39 -8.94 6.02 13.68
N MET A 40 -7.62 5.94 13.76
CA MET A 40 -6.93 6.06 15.04
C MET A 40 -7.19 7.48 15.54
N ILE A 41 -7.85 7.60 16.69
CA ILE A 41 -7.94 8.89 17.37
C ILE A 41 -6.52 9.17 17.86
N PHE A 42 -5.87 10.15 17.26
CA PHE A 42 -4.54 10.56 17.65
C PHE A 42 -4.61 11.17 19.05
N ASP A 43 -4.25 10.37 20.05
CA ASP A 43 -3.87 10.90 21.35
C ASP A 43 -2.60 11.73 21.17
N ARG A 44 -2.53 12.89 21.84
CA ARG A 44 -1.36 13.77 21.77
C ARG A 44 -0.11 13.04 22.28
N GLU A 45 -0.26 12.11 23.22
CA GLU A 45 0.84 11.25 23.70
C GLU A 45 1.20 10.10 22.75
N GLN A 46 0.33 9.80 21.78
CA GLN A 46 0.58 8.85 20.69
C GLN A 46 1.00 9.56 19.40
N SER A 47 1.59 10.75 19.52
CA SER A 47 2.10 11.49 18.36
C SER A 47 3.03 10.57 17.56
N ILE A 48 2.69 10.29 16.30
CA ILE A 48 3.61 9.60 15.41
C ILE A 48 4.83 10.51 15.28
N HIS A 49 6.02 9.98 15.57
CA HIS A 49 7.29 10.70 15.50
C HIS A 49 7.52 11.44 14.16
N LEU A 50 6.75 11.12 13.11
CA LEU A 50 6.72 11.83 11.83
C LEU A 50 6.47 13.35 11.97
N ALA A 51 5.68 13.79 12.96
CA ALA A 51 5.38 15.22 13.17
C ALA A 51 6.57 16.04 13.72
N GLY A 52 7.63 15.37 14.18
CA GLY A 52 8.87 16.00 14.65
C GLY A 52 10.06 15.81 13.71
N ILE A 53 9.84 15.29 12.50
CA ILE A 53 10.93 15.07 11.56
C ILE A 53 11.46 16.42 11.07
N GLU A 54 12.78 16.62 11.20
CA GLU A 54 13.52 17.72 10.59
C GLU A 54 14.28 17.19 9.35
N PRO A 55 13.69 17.23 8.14
CA PRO A 55 14.30 16.58 6.97
C PRO A 55 15.65 17.17 6.58
N LYS A 56 15.91 18.44 6.96
CA LYS A 56 17.22 19.10 6.82
C LYS A 56 18.38 18.37 7.51
N ASN A 57 18.09 17.60 8.57
CA ASN A 57 19.11 16.88 9.36
C ASN A 57 19.21 15.39 8.96
N ILE A 58 18.44 14.94 7.96
CA ILE A 58 18.36 13.53 7.57
C ILE A 58 18.97 13.36 6.17
N ILE A 59 20.00 12.52 6.08
CA ILE A 59 20.62 12.16 4.81
C ILE A 59 19.62 11.32 3.99
N GLY A 60 19.38 11.73 2.74
CA GLY A 60 18.51 11.00 1.81
C GLY A 60 17.07 11.50 1.70
N LEU A 61 16.70 12.61 2.36
CA LEU A 61 15.37 13.24 2.22
C LEU A 61 15.39 14.68 1.63
N PRO A 62 16.16 14.97 0.56
CA PRO A 62 16.29 16.34 0.03
C PRO A 62 14.96 16.89 -0.53
N SER A 63 14.04 16.04 -0.99
CA SER A 63 12.72 16.46 -1.49
C SER A 63 11.79 16.97 -0.40
N MET A 64 12.02 16.59 0.87
CA MET A 64 11.23 17.03 2.01
C MET A 64 11.76 18.32 2.65
N HIS A 65 12.94 18.79 2.22
CA HIS A 65 13.48 20.10 2.56
C HIS A 65 14.25 20.70 1.37
N PRO A 66 13.54 21.14 0.32
CA PRO A 66 14.19 21.74 -0.85
C PRO A 66 14.80 23.09 -0.46
N VAL A 67 16.12 23.20 -0.60
CA VAL A 67 16.88 24.42 -0.28
C VAL A 67 17.12 25.32 -1.50
N SER A 68 16.79 24.85 -2.69
CA SER A 68 17.01 25.54 -3.95
C SER A 68 15.84 25.36 -4.91
N HIS A 69 15.50 26.43 -5.60
CA HIS A 69 14.56 26.42 -6.70
C HIS A 69 15.34 26.59 -8.00
N TYR A 70 15.25 25.62 -8.91
CA TYR A 70 16.09 25.57 -10.12
C TYR A 70 15.49 26.26 -11.35
N THR A 71 14.25 26.72 -11.26
CA THR A 71 13.52 27.43 -12.32
C THR A 71 13.10 28.83 -11.84
N SER A 72 12.98 29.79 -12.76
CA SER A 72 12.43 31.12 -12.44
C SER A 72 10.91 31.13 -12.34
N ASP A 73 10.24 30.06 -12.80
CA ASP A 73 8.79 29.99 -12.85
C ASP A 73 8.22 29.70 -11.47
N THR A 74 7.25 30.51 -11.06
CA THR A 74 6.56 30.34 -9.78
C THR A 74 5.17 29.78 -10.06
N SER A 75 4.84 28.65 -9.44
CA SER A 75 3.50 28.10 -9.57
C SER A 75 2.49 28.98 -8.84
N ASN A 76 1.50 29.49 -9.58
CA ASN A 76 0.39 30.22 -8.99
C ASN A 76 -0.70 29.23 -8.54
N VAL A 77 -1.17 29.41 -7.31
CA VAL A 77 -2.25 28.61 -6.71
C VAL A 77 -3.49 29.48 -6.62
N PHE A 78 -4.61 29.00 -7.18
CA PHE A 78 -5.91 29.65 -7.04
C PHE A 78 -6.97 28.63 -6.63
N VAL A 79 -8.03 29.09 -5.96
CA VAL A 79 -9.16 28.23 -5.59
C VAL A 79 -10.23 28.34 -6.67
N ARG A 80 -10.64 27.21 -7.25
CA ARG A 80 -11.79 27.11 -8.17
C ARG A 80 -12.60 25.86 -7.87
N GLU A 81 -13.91 26.02 -7.70
CA GLU A 81 -14.86 24.90 -7.51
C GLU A 81 -14.38 23.89 -6.44
N ASP A 82 -13.95 24.42 -5.29
CA ASP A 82 -13.40 23.65 -4.16
C ASP A 82 -12.12 22.83 -4.49
N LYS A 83 -11.42 23.19 -5.57
CA LYS A 83 -10.14 22.62 -5.98
C LYS A 83 -9.05 23.67 -5.92
N LEU A 84 -7.81 23.21 -5.75
CA LEU A 84 -6.57 24.00 -5.77
C LEU A 84 -5.72 23.58 -6.98
N PRO A 85 -6.09 23.98 -8.20
CA PRO A 85 -5.25 23.76 -9.37
C PRO A 85 -3.92 24.53 -9.27
N LEU A 86 -2.87 23.91 -9.81
CA LEU A 86 -1.55 24.50 -10.00
C LEU A 86 -1.41 24.90 -11.47
N THR A 87 -0.92 26.12 -11.71
CA THR A 87 -0.48 26.58 -13.04
C THR A 87 0.97 27.00 -12.96
N SER A 88 1.78 26.48 -13.88
CA SER A 88 3.16 26.91 -14.13
C SER A 88 3.17 28.10 -15.09
#